data_AF-A0A975IZW5-F1
#
_entry.id   AF-A0A975IZW5-F1
#
_cell.length_a   1.000
_cell.length_b   1.000
_cell.length_c   1.000
_cell.angle_alpha   90.00
_cell.angle_beta   90.00
_cell.angle_gamma   90.00
#
_symmetry.space_group_name_H-M   'P 1'
#
loop_
_entity.id
_entity.type
_entity.pdbx_description
1 polymer ?
#
loop_
_entity_poly.entity_id
_entity_poly.type
_entity_poly.pdbx_seq_one_letter_code
_entity_poly.pdbx_strand_id
1 'polypeptide(L)'
;MSAIFQRGCLPLLAALVTAPTADALAIRTYSAARHDRFTGFPGAPVLNTGSWFTGSLYTGVGWLASDTRRQFALVSPQHFVSPSHWGVGNGDQIRFLSSSGQIVTATIASSTIIQENSTYTDLTLGRFTTPIPTGSGVAAFPYGSTSESYYPSGPPSRRVLHVFGFDAKAGGGTLGSFANVDMGNGSISRMFSFSYTLASGGQDDSYFISGDSGSPSFVNPTGSKPLLVGTHSAIDTTSSATVYTNYDTFVPHYVAQLNPLMATDGYQMIPSSPPAVTLASAQSSTSPATLRRAQTGSATFTISNNTPANGATNIVVSLTFPSGSGPTSISGTDWFVDTTGPTVWTLHRATLTNGSPAPLTASWNSVPATATLPVTITSQSDGSSLQTSNYDLAPAVSYAEWSAPLAQPATTADPDNDGRNNLIEYAFGGDPSSGANLLSPGVQAGTAISTAAGTASLRFPVRSDSQVRGLTYVIEWSDNLTTWSQTAPAGAGAPSYQVHSPAVSGFKESLVTFPANAARKFARVRITLNENAAGMTVP
;
A
#
# COMPACT_ATOMS: atom_id res chain seq x y z
N MET A 1 -0.04 -57.07 -28.09
CA MET A 1 0.23 -56.94 -29.55
C MET A 1 -0.22 -55.54 -29.95
N SER A 2 0.58 -54.52 -29.63
CA SER A 2 1.66 -53.95 -30.46
C SER A 2 1.17 -53.36 -31.79
N ALA A 3 1.01 -52.03 -31.80
CA ALA A 3 1.25 -51.21 -32.98
C ALA A 3 1.87 -49.89 -32.50
N ILE A 4 3.20 -49.93 -32.42
CA ILE A 4 4.09 -48.79 -32.19
C ILE A 4 4.09 -47.96 -33.47
N PHE A 5 3.63 -46.70 -33.40
CA PHE A 5 3.99 -45.69 -34.40
C PHE A 5 5.04 -44.77 -33.79
N GLN A 6 6.30 -45.20 -33.87
CA GLN A 6 7.45 -44.31 -33.78
C GLN A 6 7.41 -43.37 -35.00
N ARG A 7 7.00 -42.11 -34.79
CA ARG A 7 7.41 -41.02 -35.68
C ARG A 7 8.69 -40.44 -35.10
N GLY A 8 9.76 -40.52 -35.90
CA GLY A 8 11.12 -40.24 -35.48
C GLY A 8 11.29 -38.84 -34.91
N CYS A 9 11.91 -38.76 -33.73
CA CYS A 9 12.66 -37.61 -33.28
C CYS A 9 13.82 -37.38 -34.24
N LEU A 10 13.75 -36.33 -35.07
CA LEU A 10 14.96 -35.72 -35.60
C LEU A 10 15.49 -34.73 -34.54
N PRO A 11 16.75 -34.84 -34.10
CA PRO A 11 17.37 -33.79 -33.31
C PRO A 11 17.51 -32.52 -34.17
N LEU A 12 17.07 -31.38 -33.62
CA LEU A 12 17.27 -30.05 -34.19
C LEU A 12 18.78 -29.76 -34.24
N LEU A 13 19.42 -30.01 -35.39
CA LEU A 13 20.84 -29.77 -35.59
C LEU A 13 21.04 -28.28 -35.91
N ALA A 14 21.57 -27.51 -34.97
CA ALA A 14 21.96 -26.12 -35.16
C ALA A 14 23.12 -26.03 -36.17
N ALA A 15 22.83 -25.56 -37.38
CA ALA A 15 23.86 -25.23 -38.36
C ALA A 15 24.46 -23.86 -38.03
N LEU A 16 25.73 -23.86 -37.61
CA LEU A 16 26.54 -22.66 -37.43
C LEU A 16 26.90 -22.09 -38.81
N VAL A 17 26.01 -21.27 -39.36
CA VAL A 17 26.28 -20.46 -40.57
C VAL A 17 26.88 -19.12 -40.12
N THR A 18 27.99 -18.75 -40.73
CA THR A 18 28.67 -17.46 -40.57
C THR A 18 27.67 -16.30 -40.69
N ALA A 19 27.53 -15.53 -39.61
CA ALA A 19 26.51 -14.50 -39.43
C ALA A 19 26.59 -13.39 -40.51
N PRO A 20 25.55 -13.19 -41.34
CA PRO A 20 25.24 -11.83 -41.76
C PRO A 20 24.85 -11.02 -40.51
N THR A 21 25.06 -9.70 -40.56
CA THR A 21 24.63 -8.75 -39.52
C THR A 21 23.27 -9.16 -38.97
N ALA A 22 23.16 -9.36 -37.64
CA ALA A 22 21.93 -9.79 -37.00
C ALA A 22 20.78 -8.90 -37.49
N ASP A 23 19.92 -9.49 -38.32
CA ASP A 23 18.73 -8.81 -38.78
C ASP A 23 17.89 -8.49 -37.52
N ALA A 24 17.02 -7.47 -37.60
CA ALA A 24 15.96 -7.23 -36.61
C ALA A 24 14.60 -7.59 -37.22
N LEU A 25 13.51 -7.58 -36.43
CA LEU A 25 12.13 -7.87 -36.86
C LEU A 25 11.89 -7.66 -38.36
N ALA A 26 11.61 -8.74 -39.09
CA ALA A 26 11.43 -8.69 -40.53
C ALA A 26 10.01 -8.22 -40.86
N ILE A 27 9.91 -7.06 -41.52
CA ILE A 27 8.64 -6.40 -41.85
C ILE A 27 8.49 -6.32 -43.37
N ARG A 28 7.32 -6.68 -43.90
CA ARG A 28 7.07 -6.80 -45.36
C ARG A 28 7.48 -5.55 -46.14
N THR A 29 7.07 -4.38 -45.66
CA THR A 29 7.43 -3.10 -46.29
C THR A 29 7.93 -2.14 -45.22
N TYR A 30 9.13 -2.43 -44.70
CA TYR A 30 9.75 -1.62 -43.65
C TYR A 30 9.86 -0.12 -44.03
N SER A 31 9.62 0.71 -43.03
CA SER A 31 9.78 2.16 -43.05
C SER A 31 10.03 2.61 -41.63
N ALA A 32 11.18 3.24 -41.36
CA ALA A 32 11.54 3.70 -40.02
C ALA A 32 10.47 4.64 -39.44
N ALA A 33 9.97 5.58 -40.24
CA ALA A 33 8.92 6.51 -39.83
C ALA A 33 7.64 5.80 -39.36
N ARG A 34 7.35 4.61 -39.90
CA ARG A 34 6.13 3.85 -39.61
C ARG A 34 6.34 2.76 -38.55
N HIS A 35 7.50 2.10 -38.51
CA HIS A 35 7.68 0.85 -37.76
C HIS A 35 8.63 0.98 -36.57
N ASP A 36 9.49 1.99 -36.52
CA ASP A 36 10.34 2.19 -35.35
C ASP A 36 9.51 2.78 -34.21
N ARG A 37 9.67 2.26 -33.00
CA ARG A 37 9.04 2.82 -31.79
C ARG A 37 9.54 4.23 -31.47
N PHE A 38 10.80 4.48 -31.81
CA PHE A 38 11.51 5.68 -31.41
C PHE A 38 12.28 6.28 -32.56
N THR A 39 12.42 7.60 -32.57
CA THR A 39 13.47 8.30 -33.30
C THR A 39 14.68 8.49 -32.39
N GLY A 40 15.89 8.48 -32.94
CA GLY A 40 17.13 8.72 -32.16
C GLY A 40 17.58 7.57 -31.24
N PHE A 41 16.97 6.39 -31.35
CA PHE A 41 17.34 5.21 -30.56
C PHE A 41 18.68 4.59 -31.03
N PRO A 42 19.52 4.06 -30.11
CA PRO A 42 19.35 4.00 -28.66
C PRO A 42 19.86 5.23 -27.89
N GLY A 43 20.44 6.22 -28.57
CA GLY A 43 21.12 7.35 -27.93
C GLY A 43 20.19 8.33 -27.20
N ALA A 44 19.26 8.95 -27.93
CA ALA A 44 18.31 9.93 -27.42
C ALA A 44 16.89 9.58 -27.91
N PRO A 45 16.30 8.48 -27.40
CA PRO A 45 15.04 7.99 -27.90
C PRO A 45 13.89 8.96 -27.61
N VAL A 46 13.13 9.28 -28.65
CA VAL A 46 11.88 10.04 -28.59
C VAL A 46 10.77 9.18 -29.20
N LEU A 47 9.56 9.22 -28.63
CA LEU A 47 8.42 8.50 -29.20
C LEU A 47 8.23 8.87 -30.67
N ASN A 48 8.19 7.85 -31.53
CA ASN A 48 7.88 8.06 -32.94
C ASN A 48 6.37 8.33 -33.10
N THR A 49 6.00 9.55 -33.47
CA THR A 49 4.58 9.91 -33.70
C THR A 49 4.06 9.52 -35.08
N GLY A 50 4.94 9.13 -36.00
CA GLY A 50 4.59 8.65 -37.34
C GLY A 50 4.29 7.15 -37.39
N SER A 51 4.46 6.44 -36.27
CA SER A 51 4.30 5.00 -36.24
C SER A 51 2.86 4.57 -36.53
N TRP A 52 2.68 3.38 -37.12
CA TRP A 52 1.36 2.84 -37.42
C TRP A 52 0.56 2.44 -36.17
N PHE A 53 1.22 2.41 -35.02
CA PHE A 53 0.65 2.23 -33.68
C PHE A 53 0.88 3.48 -32.82
N THR A 54 0.08 3.65 -31.77
CA THR A 54 0.24 4.77 -30.83
C THR A 54 1.32 4.46 -29.78
N GLY A 55 2.56 4.90 -30.01
CA GLY A 55 3.72 4.58 -29.15
C GLY A 55 3.55 4.93 -27.66
N SER A 56 2.82 6.00 -27.33
CA SER A 56 2.55 6.40 -25.93
C SER A 56 1.69 5.40 -25.14
N LEU A 57 1.05 4.43 -25.81
CA LEU A 57 0.34 3.34 -25.16
C LEU A 57 1.26 2.18 -24.75
N TYR A 58 2.52 2.17 -25.21
CA TYR A 58 3.49 1.08 -25.02
C TYR A 58 4.69 1.47 -24.14
N THR A 59 4.48 2.38 -23.18
CA THR A 59 5.56 2.86 -22.29
C THR A 59 6.12 1.76 -21.38
N GLY A 60 5.33 0.70 -21.12
CA GLY A 60 5.80 -0.49 -20.39
C GLY A 60 6.61 -1.49 -21.22
N VAL A 61 6.86 -1.23 -22.52
CA VAL A 61 7.80 -2.04 -23.30
C VAL A 61 9.20 -1.44 -23.11
N GLY A 62 10.03 -2.11 -22.34
CA GLY A 62 11.39 -1.67 -22.03
C GLY A 62 12.45 -2.36 -22.90
N TRP A 63 13.69 -1.90 -22.80
CA TRP A 63 14.85 -2.55 -23.42
C TRP A 63 16.02 -2.73 -22.45
N LEU A 64 16.86 -3.74 -22.66
CA LEU A 64 18.04 -3.96 -21.83
C LEU A 64 19.06 -2.84 -22.09
N ALA A 65 19.62 -2.25 -21.03
CA ALA A 65 20.59 -1.17 -21.16
C ALA A 65 21.91 -1.63 -21.80
N SER A 66 22.33 -2.87 -21.53
CA SER A 66 23.56 -3.48 -22.06
C SER A 66 23.40 -4.06 -23.47
N ASP A 67 22.17 -4.35 -23.89
CA ASP A 67 21.83 -4.87 -25.22
C ASP A 67 20.49 -4.30 -25.65
N THR A 68 20.53 -3.13 -26.31
CA THR A 68 19.34 -2.34 -26.64
C THR A 68 18.41 -3.02 -27.63
N ARG A 69 18.83 -4.15 -28.21
CA ARG A 69 18.00 -4.98 -29.09
C ARG A 69 16.91 -5.72 -28.30
N ARG A 70 17.17 -6.10 -27.05
CA ARG A 70 16.24 -6.93 -26.28
C ARG A 70 15.07 -6.10 -25.79
N GLN A 71 13.84 -6.59 -25.98
CA GLN A 71 12.64 -5.94 -25.48
C GLN A 71 11.92 -6.78 -24.43
N PHE A 72 11.26 -6.13 -23.48
CA PHE A 72 10.56 -6.74 -22.36
C PHE A 72 9.23 -6.05 -22.11
N ALA A 73 8.24 -6.76 -21.56
CA ALA A 73 6.96 -6.18 -21.15
C ALA A 73 6.81 -6.15 -19.63
N LEU A 74 6.42 -4.99 -19.10
CA LEU A 74 5.95 -4.86 -17.73
C LEU A 74 4.60 -5.53 -17.53
N VAL A 75 4.47 -6.26 -16.42
CA VAL A 75 3.22 -6.90 -15.98
C VAL A 75 2.72 -6.38 -14.63
N SER A 76 3.59 -5.72 -13.86
CA SER A 76 3.21 -4.81 -12.77
C SER A 76 4.28 -3.73 -12.62
N PRO A 77 4.12 -2.75 -11.69
CA PRO A 77 5.17 -1.77 -11.41
C PRO A 77 6.53 -2.39 -11.05
N GLN A 78 6.58 -3.61 -10.50
CA GLN A 78 7.84 -4.24 -10.07
C GLN A 78 8.23 -5.46 -10.89
N HIS A 79 7.43 -5.84 -11.91
CA HIS A 79 7.61 -7.11 -12.60
C HIS A 79 7.55 -6.97 -14.12
N PHE A 80 8.34 -7.82 -14.79
CA PHE A 80 8.34 -7.97 -16.24
C PHE A 80 8.39 -9.45 -16.63
N VAL A 81 8.08 -9.73 -17.90
CA VAL A 81 8.18 -11.09 -18.47
C VAL A 81 9.20 -11.15 -19.60
N SER A 82 9.80 -12.33 -19.76
CA SER A 82 10.79 -12.70 -20.77
C SER A 82 10.78 -14.21 -21.01
N PRO A 83 11.38 -14.75 -22.08
CA PRO A 83 11.60 -16.17 -22.27
C PRO A 83 12.65 -16.70 -21.30
N SER A 84 12.60 -17.99 -21.03
CA SER A 84 13.52 -18.66 -20.12
C SER A 84 14.81 -19.09 -20.80
N HIS A 85 14.76 -19.44 -22.09
CA HIS A 85 15.93 -19.83 -22.86
C HIS A 85 16.90 -18.65 -23.13
N TRP A 86 16.46 -17.42 -22.83
CA TRP A 86 17.24 -16.20 -23.01
C TRP A 86 17.16 -15.29 -21.78
N GLY A 87 17.74 -15.78 -20.69
CA GLY A 87 17.71 -15.11 -19.40
C GLY A 87 18.40 -13.74 -19.34
N VAL A 88 18.06 -13.01 -18.28
CA VAL A 88 18.64 -11.73 -17.87
C VAL A 88 19.36 -11.91 -16.53
N GLY A 89 20.40 -11.13 -16.28
CA GLY A 89 21.19 -11.21 -15.06
C GLY A 89 20.66 -10.35 -13.92
N ASN A 90 20.88 -10.77 -12.68
CA ASN A 90 20.67 -9.90 -11.52
C ASN A 90 21.63 -8.71 -11.60
N GLY A 91 21.12 -7.50 -11.39
CA GLY A 91 21.86 -6.24 -11.54
C GLY A 91 21.81 -5.64 -12.94
N ASP A 92 21.33 -6.38 -13.95
CA ASP A 92 21.03 -5.79 -15.26
C ASP A 92 19.94 -4.72 -15.15
N GLN A 93 19.92 -3.80 -16.12
CA GLN A 93 19.01 -2.67 -16.12
C GLN A 93 18.09 -2.70 -17.34
N ILE A 94 16.79 -2.54 -17.11
CA ILE A 94 15.80 -2.29 -18.17
C ILE A 94 15.45 -0.81 -18.17
N ARG A 95 15.45 -0.20 -19.36
CA ARG A 95 15.08 1.19 -19.59
C ARG A 95 13.72 1.27 -20.27
N PHE A 96 12.93 2.27 -19.87
CA PHE A 96 11.62 2.58 -20.42
C PHE A 96 11.61 4.04 -20.86
N LEU A 97 10.90 4.35 -21.94
CA LEU A 97 10.59 5.72 -22.31
C LEU A 97 9.18 6.05 -21.80
N SER A 98 9.07 7.01 -20.90
CA SER A 98 7.78 7.46 -20.38
C SER A 98 6.95 8.20 -21.43
N SER A 99 5.67 8.39 -21.14
CA SER A 99 4.79 9.24 -21.96
C SER A 99 5.23 10.70 -22.03
N SER A 100 6.05 11.18 -21.08
CA SER A 100 6.66 12.51 -21.07
C SER A 100 8.04 12.58 -21.73
N GLY A 101 8.52 11.47 -22.33
CA GLY A 101 9.82 11.38 -22.99
C GLY A 101 11.01 11.24 -22.04
N GLN A 102 10.78 10.89 -20.78
CA GLN A 102 11.85 10.65 -19.80
C GLN A 102 12.26 9.18 -19.79
N ILE A 103 13.56 8.91 -19.64
CA ILE A 103 14.06 7.55 -19.46
C ILE A 103 13.90 7.15 -17.99
N VAL A 104 13.11 6.10 -17.75
CA VAL A 104 13.00 5.45 -16.44
C VAL A 104 13.85 4.19 -16.48
N THR A 105 14.76 4.02 -15.51
CA THR A 105 15.64 2.85 -15.42
C THR A 105 15.27 2.02 -14.20
N ALA A 106 15.13 0.71 -14.37
CA ALA A 106 14.85 -0.25 -13.32
C ALA A 106 15.92 -1.34 -13.27
N THR A 107 16.37 -1.71 -12.08
CA THR A 107 17.41 -2.72 -11.87
C THR A 107 16.78 -4.06 -11.51
N ILE A 108 17.19 -5.12 -12.20
CA ILE A 108 16.69 -6.48 -11.99
C ILE A 108 17.25 -7.04 -10.68
N ALA A 109 16.37 -7.47 -9.78
CA ALA A 109 16.73 -8.11 -8.52
C ALA A 109 16.84 -9.63 -8.67
N SER A 110 15.89 -10.24 -9.37
CA SER A 110 15.78 -11.68 -9.53
C SER A 110 14.93 -12.06 -10.73
N SER A 111 15.09 -13.30 -11.19
CA SER A 111 14.26 -13.92 -12.23
C SER A 111 13.86 -15.33 -11.81
N THR A 112 12.61 -15.70 -12.09
CA THR A 112 12.04 -17.01 -11.78
C THR A 112 11.42 -17.61 -13.04
N ILE A 113 11.93 -18.78 -13.44
CA ILE A 113 11.32 -19.56 -14.54
C ILE A 113 9.98 -20.10 -14.04
N ILE A 114 8.93 -19.89 -14.84
CA ILE A 114 7.59 -20.36 -14.55
C ILE A 114 7.51 -21.86 -14.80
N GLN A 115 6.80 -22.55 -13.90
CA GLN A 115 6.53 -23.97 -14.03
C GLN A 115 5.03 -24.21 -14.04
N GLU A 116 4.60 -25.16 -14.86
CA GLU A 116 3.25 -25.71 -14.83
C GLU A 116 3.34 -27.22 -14.61
N ASN A 117 2.66 -27.73 -13.58
CA ASN A 117 2.70 -29.15 -13.21
C ASN A 117 4.14 -29.69 -13.07
N SER A 118 5.02 -28.91 -12.44
CA SER A 118 6.46 -29.18 -12.27
C SER A 118 7.28 -29.24 -13.57
N THR A 119 6.70 -28.87 -14.70
CA THR A 119 7.41 -28.75 -15.99
C THR A 119 7.80 -27.30 -16.20
N TYR A 120 9.07 -27.05 -16.53
CA TYR A 120 9.53 -25.71 -16.87
C TYR A 120 8.87 -25.22 -18.16
N THR A 121 8.60 -23.92 -18.21
CA THR A 121 8.11 -23.25 -19.41
C THR A 121 9.16 -22.29 -19.94
N ASP A 122 8.98 -21.84 -21.17
CA ASP A 122 9.76 -20.77 -21.76
C ASP A 122 9.20 -19.38 -21.39
N LEU A 123 8.76 -19.24 -20.13
CA LEU A 123 8.37 -17.98 -19.53
C LEU A 123 9.12 -17.79 -18.23
N THR A 124 9.69 -16.60 -18.06
CA THR A 124 10.37 -16.13 -16.86
C THR A 124 9.69 -14.86 -16.37
N LEU A 125 9.42 -14.81 -15.06
CA LEU A 125 9.03 -13.61 -14.35
C LEU A 125 10.28 -12.95 -13.77
N GLY A 126 10.58 -11.74 -14.23
CA GLY A 126 11.60 -10.90 -13.63
C GLY A 126 11.02 -9.93 -12.62
N ARG A 127 11.79 -9.62 -11.57
CA ARG A 127 11.45 -8.69 -10.49
C ARG A 127 12.50 -7.60 -10.39
N PHE A 128 12.08 -6.35 -10.26
CA PHE A 128 12.98 -5.22 -9.99
C PHE A 128 13.27 -5.04 -8.51
N THR A 129 14.40 -4.40 -8.19
CA THR A 129 14.78 -4.04 -6.81
C THR A 129 13.80 -3.08 -6.15
N THR A 130 13.18 -2.22 -6.95
CA THR A 130 12.17 -1.24 -6.53
C THR A 130 11.09 -1.14 -7.60
N PRO A 131 9.82 -0.88 -7.24
CA PRO A 131 8.78 -0.59 -8.22
C PRO A 131 9.13 0.60 -9.12
N ILE A 132 8.63 0.58 -10.35
CA ILE A 132 8.58 1.74 -11.24
C ILE A 132 7.80 2.85 -10.52
N PRO A 133 8.35 4.07 -10.39
CA PRO A 133 7.70 5.13 -9.63
C PRO A 133 6.31 5.48 -10.18
N THR A 134 5.35 5.59 -9.27
CA THR A 134 4.00 6.10 -9.57
C THR A 134 4.10 7.50 -10.18
N GLY A 135 3.34 7.76 -11.25
CA GLY A 135 3.36 9.05 -11.94
C GLY A 135 4.52 9.25 -12.93
N SER A 136 5.44 8.30 -13.06
CA SER A 136 6.55 8.37 -14.03
C SER A 136 6.11 8.37 -15.50
N GLY A 137 4.87 7.97 -15.79
CA GLY A 137 4.34 7.81 -17.15
C GLY A 137 4.67 6.47 -17.82
N VAL A 138 5.28 5.54 -17.08
CA VAL A 138 5.50 4.15 -17.49
C VAL A 138 4.41 3.28 -16.85
N ALA A 139 3.73 2.46 -17.65
CA ALA A 139 2.60 1.64 -17.19
C ALA A 139 2.77 0.17 -17.58
N ALA A 140 2.43 -0.73 -16.65
CA ALA A 140 2.31 -2.16 -16.93
C ALA A 140 1.12 -2.49 -17.83
N PHE A 141 1.19 -3.62 -18.52
CA PHE A 141 0.16 -4.04 -19.45
C PHE A 141 -0.86 -4.96 -18.82
N PRO A 142 -2.16 -4.70 -19.01
CA PRO A 142 -3.18 -5.67 -18.65
C PRO A 142 -3.18 -6.87 -19.60
N TYR A 143 -3.79 -7.97 -19.19
CA TYR A 143 -4.11 -9.12 -20.03
C TYR A 143 -5.62 -9.20 -20.31
N GLY A 144 -6.02 -9.84 -21.41
CA GLY A 144 -7.44 -9.94 -21.80
C GLY A 144 -8.21 -11.00 -21.03
N SER A 145 -7.90 -12.27 -21.29
CA SER A 145 -8.52 -13.42 -20.63
C SER A 145 -7.51 -14.55 -20.51
N THR A 146 -7.72 -15.48 -19.58
CA THR A 146 -6.98 -16.74 -19.56
C THR A 146 -7.56 -17.76 -20.56
N SER A 147 -8.78 -17.51 -21.05
CA SER A 147 -9.44 -18.35 -22.07
C SER A 147 -8.99 -17.97 -23.47
N GLU A 148 -8.56 -18.96 -24.25
CA GLU A 148 -8.19 -18.81 -25.65
C GLU A 148 -9.36 -18.37 -26.54
N SER A 149 -10.60 -18.71 -26.15
CA SER A 149 -11.80 -18.28 -26.89
C SER A 149 -11.97 -16.76 -26.93
N TYR A 150 -11.35 -16.02 -25.99
CA TYR A 150 -11.30 -14.57 -26.00
C TYR A 150 -10.43 -14.01 -27.14
N TYR A 151 -9.49 -14.83 -27.62
CA TYR A 151 -8.53 -14.54 -28.69
C TYR A 151 -8.87 -15.38 -29.93
N PRO A 152 -9.97 -15.07 -30.64
CA PRO A 152 -10.43 -15.88 -31.77
C PRO A 152 -9.33 -16.04 -32.83
N SER A 153 -8.92 -17.29 -33.03
CA SER A 153 -7.95 -17.71 -34.05
C SER A 153 -8.69 -18.10 -35.33
N GLY A 154 -9.22 -17.14 -36.11
CA GLY A 154 -9.92 -17.48 -37.35
C GLY A 154 -10.58 -16.28 -38.06
N PRO A 155 -10.59 -16.22 -39.41
CA PRO A 155 -11.35 -15.20 -40.12
C PRO A 155 -12.86 -15.41 -39.89
N PRO A 156 -13.68 -14.34 -39.88
CA PRO A 156 -13.34 -12.93 -40.07
C PRO A 156 -12.92 -12.21 -38.77
N SER A 157 -12.87 -12.90 -37.65
CA SER A 157 -12.77 -12.32 -36.30
C SER A 157 -11.35 -12.23 -35.74
N ARG A 158 -10.30 -12.44 -36.57
CA ARG A 158 -8.91 -12.53 -36.08
C ARG A 158 -8.47 -11.21 -35.44
N ARG A 159 -7.86 -11.30 -34.25
CA ARG A 159 -7.26 -10.13 -33.62
C ARG A 159 -5.93 -9.81 -34.29
N VAL A 160 -5.79 -8.54 -34.68
CA VAL A 160 -4.53 -7.97 -35.15
C VAL A 160 -3.55 -7.94 -33.98
N LEU A 161 -2.36 -8.49 -34.21
CA LEU A 161 -1.25 -8.45 -33.26
C LEU A 161 -0.37 -7.23 -33.55
N HIS A 162 0.10 -6.61 -32.48
CA HIS A 162 1.25 -5.72 -32.51
C HIS A 162 2.41 -6.42 -31.83
N VAL A 163 3.51 -6.62 -32.54
CA VAL A 163 4.69 -7.35 -32.05
C VAL A 163 5.91 -6.43 -32.06
N PHE A 164 6.80 -6.59 -31.08
CA PHE A 164 7.93 -5.68 -30.89
C PHE A 164 9.27 -6.41 -30.88
N GLY A 165 9.92 -6.58 -32.02
CA GLY A 165 11.20 -7.30 -32.17
C GLY A 165 12.44 -6.47 -31.85
N PHE A 166 13.62 -6.87 -32.29
CA PHE A 166 14.88 -6.17 -32.07
C PHE A 166 14.91 -4.73 -32.56
N ASP A 167 15.87 -3.97 -32.04
CA ASP A 167 16.15 -2.56 -32.42
C ASP A 167 14.94 -1.63 -32.30
N ALA A 168 14.09 -1.87 -31.30
CA ALA A 168 12.89 -1.07 -31.07
C ALA A 168 11.94 -1.02 -32.28
N LYS A 169 11.93 -2.06 -33.13
CA LYS A 169 10.99 -2.17 -34.26
C LYS A 169 9.66 -2.78 -33.82
N ALA A 170 8.59 -2.43 -34.52
CA ALA A 170 7.28 -3.00 -34.32
C ALA A 170 6.58 -3.33 -35.65
N GLY A 171 5.95 -4.48 -35.66
CA GLY A 171 5.25 -5.02 -36.82
C GLY A 171 3.90 -5.61 -36.44
N GLY A 172 3.13 -5.94 -37.46
CA GLY A 172 1.83 -6.54 -37.38
C GLY A 172 1.90 -8.05 -37.54
N GLY A 173 0.87 -8.72 -37.02
CA GLY A 173 0.65 -10.13 -37.25
C GLY A 173 -0.83 -10.46 -37.06
N THR A 174 -1.18 -11.71 -37.27
CA THR A 174 -2.54 -12.17 -37.01
C THR A 174 -2.51 -13.41 -36.14
N LEU A 175 -3.12 -13.32 -34.95
CA LEU A 175 -3.13 -14.42 -34.00
C LEU A 175 -3.74 -15.69 -34.61
N GLY A 176 -2.97 -16.77 -34.51
CA GLY A 176 -3.27 -18.11 -35.01
C GLY A 176 -3.61 -19.08 -33.88
N SER A 177 -3.37 -20.37 -34.11
CA SER A 177 -3.77 -21.44 -33.17
C SER A 177 -2.91 -21.47 -31.91
N PHE A 178 -3.50 -22.02 -30.84
CA PHE A 178 -2.83 -22.31 -29.59
C PHE A 178 -2.43 -23.78 -29.48
N ALA A 179 -1.25 -24.06 -28.94
CA ALA A 179 -0.75 -25.41 -28.75
C ALA A 179 0.21 -25.49 -27.56
N ASN A 180 0.38 -26.69 -27.02
CA ASN A 180 1.51 -26.98 -26.15
C ASN A 180 2.69 -27.34 -27.06
N VAL A 181 3.78 -26.58 -26.94
CA VAL A 181 4.97 -26.74 -27.76
C VAL A 181 6.13 -27.15 -26.85
N ASP A 182 6.79 -28.25 -27.22
CA ASP A 182 8.06 -28.65 -26.61
C ASP A 182 9.17 -27.77 -27.20
N MET A 183 9.77 -26.97 -26.33
CA MET A 183 10.83 -26.02 -26.68
C MET A 183 12.23 -26.65 -26.64
N GLY A 184 12.31 -27.97 -26.40
CA GLY A 184 13.54 -28.68 -26.10
C GLY A 184 13.90 -28.61 -24.61
N ASN A 185 14.87 -29.43 -24.20
CA ASN A 185 15.38 -29.50 -22.82
C ASN A 185 14.31 -29.79 -21.76
N GLY A 186 13.20 -30.43 -22.13
CA GLY A 186 12.11 -30.78 -21.21
C GLY A 186 11.19 -29.61 -20.84
N SER A 187 11.26 -28.48 -21.57
CA SER A 187 10.36 -27.35 -21.35
C SER A 187 9.14 -27.43 -22.28
N ILE A 188 7.94 -27.37 -21.72
CA ILE A 188 6.69 -27.37 -22.48
C ILE A 188 5.95 -26.08 -22.17
N SER A 189 5.62 -25.31 -23.20
CA SER A 189 4.93 -24.03 -23.06
C SER A 189 3.61 -24.05 -23.79
N ARG A 190 2.58 -23.44 -23.20
CA ARG A 190 1.37 -23.06 -23.90
C ARG A 190 1.69 -21.84 -24.74
N MET A 191 1.56 -21.97 -26.05
CA MET A 191 1.93 -20.96 -27.02
C MET A 191 0.79 -20.65 -27.94
N PHE A 192 0.79 -19.45 -28.52
CA PHE A 192 0.04 -19.17 -29.74
C PHE A 192 1.02 -19.01 -30.90
N SER A 193 0.50 -19.26 -32.10
CA SER A 193 1.23 -19.07 -33.34
C SER A 193 0.73 -17.84 -34.09
N PHE A 194 1.56 -17.24 -34.93
CA PHE A 194 1.08 -16.43 -36.05
C PHE A 194 2.00 -16.60 -37.25
N SER A 195 1.42 -16.60 -38.44
CA SER A 195 2.16 -16.89 -39.66
C SER A 195 2.31 -15.65 -40.54
N TYR A 196 3.48 -15.55 -41.16
CA TYR A 196 3.80 -14.60 -42.21
C TYR A 196 3.97 -15.36 -43.53
N THR A 197 3.15 -15.04 -44.52
CA THR A 197 3.24 -15.63 -45.86
C THR A 197 3.99 -14.68 -46.79
N LEU A 198 5.04 -15.15 -47.47
CA LEU A 198 5.82 -14.29 -48.37
C LEU A 198 4.98 -13.75 -49.53
N ALA A 199 4.11 -14.57 -50.11
CA ALA A 199 3.33 -14.23 -51.29
C ALA A 199 2.12 -13.31 -51.04
N SER A 200 1.71 -13.08 -49.79
CA SER A 200 0.51 -12.29 -49.47
C SER A 200 0.55 -11.70 -48.07
N GLY A 201 -0.07 -10.54 -47.88
CA GLY A 201 -0.19 -9.91 -46.56
C GLY A 201 -0.32 -8.39 -46.63
N GLY A 202 -0.46 -7.78 -45.46
CA GLY A 202 -0.46 -6.34 -45.27
C GLY A 202 0.95 -5.75 -45.25
N GLN A 203 1.03 -4.42 -45.40
CA GLN A 203 2.27 -3.65 -45.37
C GLN A 203 3.04 -3.83 -44.05
N ASP A 204 2.28 -3.89 -42.94
CA ASP A 204 2.82 -3.96 -41.58
C ASP A 204 3.12 -5.39 -41.14
N ASP A 205 2.72 -6.40 -41.92
CA ASP A 205 2.93 -7.80 -41.56
C ASP A 205 4.41 -8.08 -41.32
N SER A 206 4.68 -8.82 -40.26
CA SER A 206 6.02 -9.14 -39.82
C SER A 206 6.16 -10.58 -39.37
N TYR A 207 7.41 -11.02 -39.29
CA TYR A 207 7.79 -12.23 -38.59
C TYR A 207 9.06 -11.93 -37.79
N PHE A 208 9.20 -12.66 -36.69
CA PHE A 208 10.40 -12.63 -35.89
C PHE A 208 11.51 -13.42 -36.59
N ILE A 209 12.74 -13.10 -36.23
CA ILE A 209 13.94 -13.79 -36.69
C ILE A 209 14.77 -14.20 -35.48
N SER A 210 15.79 -15.02 -35.71
CA SER A 210 16.69 -15.46 -34.65
C SER A 210 17.30 -14.26 -33.93
N GLY A 211 17.07 -14.20 -32.61
CA GLY A 211 17.43 -13.06 -31.78
C GLY A 211 16.23 -12.47 -31.07
N ASP A 212 15.09 -12.31 -31.75
CA ASP A 212 13.91 -11.58 -31.25
C ASP A 212 13.21 -12.21 -30.02
N SER A 213 13.75 -13.27 -29.42
CA SER A 213 13.20 -13.87 -28.19
C SER A 213 13.02 -12.81 -27.09
N GLY A 214 11.92 -12.84 -26.35
CA GLY A 214 11.64 -11.81 -25.32
C GLY A 214 10.70 -10.72 -25.77
N SER A 215 10.73 -10.42 -27.04
CA SER A 215 9.86 -9.43 -27.66
C SER A 215 8.39 -9.64 -27.33
N PRO A 216 7.71 -8.63 -26.80
CA PRO A 216 6.32 -8.78 -26.40
C PRO A 216 5.36 -8.64 -27.58
N SER A 217 4.24 -9.35 -27.46
CA SER A 217 3.15 -9.37 -28.42
C SER A 217 1.83 -8.98 -27.76
N PHE A 218 1.09 -8.11 -28.43
CA PHE A 218 -0.11 -7.49 -27.91
C PHE A 218 -1.28 -7.65 -28.87
N VAL A 219 -2.50 -7.74 -28.33
CA VAL A 219 -3.71 -7.44 -29.09
C VAL A 219 -4.23 -6.08 -28.65
N ASN A 220 -4.72 -5.30 -29.59
CA ASN A 220 -5.32 -3.99 -29.30
C ASN A 220 -6.84 -4.05 -29.49
N PRO A 221 -7.65 -4.11 -28.43
CA PRO A 221 -9.07 -3.86 -28.54
C PRO A 221 -9.25 -2.39 -28.96
N THR A 222 -10.04 -2.13 -30.01
CA THR A 222 -10.25 -0.79 -30.55
C THR A 222 -10.48 0.25 -29.44
N GLY A 223 -9.62 1.28 -29.38
CA GLY A 223 -9.74 2.40 -28.42
C GLY A 223 -9.33 2.10 -26.97
N SER A 224 -8.71 0.95 -26.67
CA SER A 224 -8.32 0.55 -25.32
C SER A 224 -6.79 0.48 -25.13
N LYS A 225 -6.34 0.25 -23.88
CA LYS A 225 -4.93 -0.08 -23.61
C LYS A 225 -4.56 -1.39 -24.33
N PRO A 226 -3.33 -1.52 -24.86
CA PRO A 226 -2.86 -2.77 -25.44
C PRO A 226 -2.86 -3.88 -24.39
N LEU A 227 -3.32 -5.06 -24.79
CA LEU A 227 -3.39 -6.24 -23.92
C LEU A 227 -2.21 -7.14 -24.23
N LEU A 228 -1.40 -7.44 -23.21
CA LEU A 228 -0.32 -8.41 -23.35
C LEU A 228 -0.90 -9.80 -23.62
N VAL A 229 -0.38 -10.45 -24.65
CA VAL A 229 -0.77 -11.82 -25.03
C VAL A 229 0.40 -12.77 -24.95
N GLY A 230 1.61 -12.32 -25.31
CA GLY A 230 2.76 -13.20 -25.20
C GLY A 230 4.11 -12.53 -25.22
N THR A 231 5.11 -13.39 -25.12
CA THR A 231 6.53 -13.10 -25.29
C THR A 231 7.06 -14.08 -26.32
N HIS A 232 7.82 -13.56 -27.29
CA HIS A 232 8.33 -14.35 -28.39
C HIS A 232 9.35 -15.39 -27.91
N SER A 233 9.23 -16.59 -28.46
CA SER A 233 10.04 -17.74 -28.05
C SER A 233 10.77 -18.42 -29.21
N ALA A 234 10.10 -18.67 -30.35
CA ALA A 234 10.70 -19.39 -31.46
C ALA A 234 10.06 -19.10 -32.82
N ILE A 235 10.79 -19.38 -33.89
CA ILE A 235 10.28 -19.36 -35.26
C ILE A 235 10.49 -20.73 -35.90
N ASP A 236 9.46 -21.26 -36.53
CA ASP A 236 9.55 -22.38 -37.45
C ASP A 236 9.74 -21.88 -38.89
N THR A 237 10.83 -22.33 -39.50
CA THR A 237 11.21 -22.07 -40.90
C THR A 237 11.12 -23.35 -41.77
N THR A 238 10.73 -24.48 -41.17
CA THR A 238 10.84 -25.82 -41.78
C THR A 238 9.64 -26.23 -42.61
N SER A 239 8.49 -25.54 -42.47
CA SER A 239 7.22 -25.97 -43.07
C SER A 239 6.99 -25.48 -44.51
N SER A 240 7.69 -24.43 -44.97
CA SER A 240 7.87 -24.09 -46.40
C SER A 240 8.81 -22.88 -46.53
N ALA A 241 9.60 -22.79 -47.60
CA ALA A 241 10.41 -21.58 -47.88
C ALA A 241 9.56 -20.30 -48.12
N THR A 242 8.23 -20.39 -48.00
CA THR A 242 7.26 -19.34 -48.33
C THR A 242 6.41 -18.90 -47.15
N VAL A 243 6.48 -19.57 -45.98
CA VAL A 243 5.72 -19.23 -44.77
C VAL A 243 6.62 -19.33 -43.55
N TYR A 244 6.65 -18.28 -42.75
CA TYR A 244 7.31 -18.25 -41.44
C TYR A 244 6.25 -18.35 -40.35
N THR A 245 6.38 -19.30 -39.44
CA THR A 245 5.47 -19.44 -38.30
C THR A 245 6.19 -19.05 -37.02
N ASN A 246 5.65 -18.06 -36.33
CA ASN A 246 6.18 -17.55 -35.07
C ASN A 246 5.43 -18.20 -33.91
N TYR A 247 6.14 -18.49 -32.82
CA TYR A 247 5.60 -19.02 -31.59
C TYR A 247 5.94 -18.12 -30.42
N ASP A 248 4.88 -17.71 -29.73
CA ASP A 248 4.96 -16.84 -28.57
C ASP A 248 4.31 -17.55 -27.39
N THR A 249 4.96 -17.49 -26.23
CA THR A 249 4.39 -18.04 -25.00
C THR A 249 3.14 -17.24 -24.62
N PHE A 250 2.01 -17.94 -24.43
CA PHE A 250 0.72 -17.33 -24.11
C PHE A 250 0.67 -16.92 -22.64
N VAL A 251 1.20 -15.73 -22.32
CA VAL A 251 1.34 -15.19 -20.95
C VAL A 251 0.05 -15.28 -20.12
N PRO A 252 -1.15 -14.93 -20.66
CA PRO A 252 -2.40 -15.04 -19.89
C PRO A 252 -2.73 -16.44 -19.37
N HIS A 253 -2.24 -17.51 -20.01
CA HIS A 253 -2.40 -18.87 -19.50
C HIS A 253 -1.77 -19.05 -18.12
N TYR A 254 -0.66 -18.35 -17.87
CA TYR A 254 0.18 -18.51 -16.70
C TYR A 254 -0.16 -17.58 -15.54
N VAL A 255 -1.28 -16.86 -15.60
CA VAL A 255 -1.69 -15.92 -14.53
C VAL A 255 -1.79 -16.61 -13.17
N ALA A 256 -2.24 -17.87 -13.12
CA ALA A 256 -2.34 -18.63 -11.89
C ALA A 256 -0.98 -18.94 -11.23
N GLN A 257 0.09 -19.02 -12.03
CA GLN A 257 1.46 -19.24 -11.59
C GLN A 257 2.19 -17.92 -11.31
N LEU A 258 1.90 -16.88 -12.09
CA LEU A 258 2.49 -15.55 -11.94
C LEU A 258 1.99 -14.84 -10.68
N ASN A 259 0.68 -14.86 -10.43
CA ASN A 259 0.06 -14.11 -9.33
C ASN A 259 0.60 -14.47 -7.94
N PRO A 260 0.79 -15.75 -7.57
CA PRO A 260 1.38 -16.10 -6.27
C PRO A 260 2.81 -15.56 -6.09
N LEU A 261 3.61 -15.54 -7.16
CA LEU A 261 4.97 -15.00 -7.12
C LEU A 261 4.95 -13.48 -6.93
N MET A 262 4.12 -12.78 -7.71
CA MET A 262 3.97 -11.32 -7.65
C MET A 262 3.32 -10.85 -6.33
N ALA A 263 2.47 -11.68 -5.72
CA ALA A 263 1.77 -11.34 -4.48
C ALA A 263 2.74 -11.16 -3.29
N THR A 264 3.93 -11.76 -3.36
CA THR A 264 4.99 -11.56 -2.36
C THR A 264 5.53 -10.12 -2.32
N ASP A 265 5.24 -9.34 -3.36
CA ASP A 265 5.54 -7.92 -3.50
C ASP A 265 4.28 -7.05 -3.52
N GLY A 266 3.12 -7.60 -3.20
CA GLY A 266 1.87 -6.83 -3.18
C GLY A 266 1.23 -6.60 -4.55
N TYR A 267 1.66 -7.29 -5.61
CA TYR A 267 1.11 -7.13 -6.96
C TYR A 267 0.45 -8.39 -7.52
N GLN A 268 -0.40 -8.21 -8.53
CA GLN A 268 -0.94 -9.25 -9.40
C GLN A 268 -0.96 -8.79 -10.86
N MET A 269 -1.05 -9.74 -11.79
CA MET A 269 -1.38 -9.46 -13.19
C MET A 269 -2.70 -8.69 -13.27
N ILE A 270 -2.74 -7.64 -14.09
CA ILE A 270 -3.91 -6.76 -14.22
C ILE A 270 -4.83 -7.32 -15.33
N PRO A 271 -6.06 -7.77 -15.04
CA PRO A 271 -7.01 -8.10 -16.10
C PRO A 271 -7.52 -6.83 -16.79
N SER A 272 -7.86 -6.89 -18.07
CA SER A 272 -8.41 -5.75 -18.82
C SER A 272 -9.84 -5.44 -18.43
N SER A 273 -10.54 -6.42 -17.86
CA SER A 273 -11.90 -6.32 -17.34
C SER A 273 -11.96 -7.01 -15.97
N PRO A 274 -11.37 -6.40 -14.92
CA PRO A 274 -11.42 -6.94 -13.57
C PRO A 274 -12.88 -7.09 -13.11
N PRO A 275 -13.22 -8.15 -12.37
CA PRO A 275 -14.53 -8.25 -11.73
C PRO A 275 -14.78 -7.03 -10.85
N ALA A 276 -15.99 -6.46 -10.92
CA ALA A 276 -16.34 -5.31 -10.11
C ALA A 276 -16.25 -5.65 -8.62
N VAL A 277 -15.64 -4.76 -7.84
CA VAL A 277 -15.49 -4.85 -6.38
C VAL A 277 -15.79 -3.52 -5.70
N THR A 278 -16.31 -3.58 -4.48
CA THR A 278 -16.63 -2.43 -3.64
C THR A 278 -15.76 -2.51 -2.39
N LEU A 279 -14.81 -1.60 -2.32
CA LEU A 279 -13.99 -1.43 -1.12
C LEU A 279 -14.73 -0.54 -0.12
N ALA A 280 -14.47 -0.79 1.15
CA ALA A 280 -14.86 0.09 2.25
C ALA A 280 -13.69 0.20 3.22
N SER A 281 -13.65 1.30 3.95
CA SER A 281 -12.77 1.46 5.10
C SER A 281 -13.58 1.68 6.36
N ALA A 282 -12.99 1.34 7.51
CA ALA A 282 -13.53 1.66 8.83
C ALA A 282 -12.39 1.92 9.81
N GLN A 283 -12.56 2.85 10.75
CA GLN A 283 -11.71 2.90 11.94
C GLN A 283 -12.15 1.79 12.89
N SER A 284 -11.24 0.87 13.23
CA SER A 284 -11.57 -0.32 14.02
C SER A 284 -11.23 -0.18 15.50
N SER A 285 -10.11 0.47 15.81
CA SER A 285 -9.67 0.63 17.20
C SER A 285 -8.57 1.69 17.34
N THR A 286 -8.30 2.06 18.58
CA THR A 286 -7.13 2.82 19.00
C THR A 286 -6.42 2.08 20.13
N SER A 287 -5.10 2.20 20.21
CA SER A 287 -4.29 1.67 21.31
C SER A 287 -3.32 2.74 21.80
N PRO A 288 -3.42 3.20 23.07
CA PRO A 288 -4.47 2.84 24.04
C PRO A 288 -5.88 3.21 23.55
N ALA A 289 -6.92 2.63 24.19
CA ALA A 289 -8.32 2.83 23.82
C ALA A 289 -8.71 4.32 23.74
N THR A 290 -8.09 5.16 24.56
CA THR A 290 -8.14 6.62 24.42
C THR A 290 -6.78 7.10 23.95
N LEU A 291 -6.69 7.58 22.70
CA LEU A 291 -5.49 8.28 22.24
C LEU A 291 -5.28 9.54 23.09
N ARG A 292 -4.03 9.80 23.43
CA ARG A 292 -3.65 10.94 24.29
C ARG A 292 -2.56 11.75 23.62
N ARG A 293 -2.73 13.06 23.60
CA ARG A 293 -1.78 14.01 23.03
C ARG A 293 -0.41 13.88 23.70
N ALA A 294 0.67 14.07 22.96
CA ALA A 294 2.05 13.95 23.43
C ALA A 294 2.45 12.58 24.03
N GLN A 295 1.60 11.55 23.90
CA GLN A 295 1.89 10.18 24.31
C GLN A 295 2.05 9.28 23.09
N THR A 296 2.69 8.13 23.24
CA THR A 296 2.68 7.09 22.21
C THR A 296 1.25 6.58 21.98
N GLY A 297 0.88 6.33 20.73
CA GLY A 297 -0.44 5.80 20.43
C GLY A 297 -0.55 5.26 19.01
N SER A 298 -1.61 4.53 18.73
CA SER A 298 -1.89 3.98 17.41
C SER A 298 -3.39 3.93 17.11
N ALA A 299 -3.72 4.01 15.83
CA ALA A 299 -5.07 3.87 15.30
C ALA A 299 -5.06 2.81 14.20
N THR A 300 -5.98 1.85 14.29
CA THR A 300 -6.13 0.80 13.29
C THR A 300 -7.33 1.12 12.41
N PHE A 301 -7.09 1.18 11.11
CA PHE A 301 -8.08 1.29 10.06
C PHE A 301 -8.16 -0.05 9.33
N THR A 302 -9.36 -0.50 9.02
CA THR A 302 -9.56 -1.76 8.30
C THR A 302 -10.09 -1.46 6.92
N ILE A 303 -9.48 -2.06 5.90
CA ILE A 303 -9.98 -2.08 4.53
C ILE A 303 -10.69 -3.40 4.32
N SER A 304 -11.92 -3.34 3.82
CA SER A 304 -12.74 -4.51 3.54
C SER A 304 -13.17 -4.52 2.09
N ASN A 305 -13.26 -5.71 1.51
CA ASN A 305 -13.97 -5.94 0.27
C ASN A 305 -15.37 -6.46 0.63
N ASN A 306 -16.40 -5.69 0.26
CA ASN A 306 -17.79 -5.96 0.58
C ASN A 306 -18.55 -6.62 -0.58
N THR A 307 -17.87 -6.97 -1.67
CA THR A 307 -18.52 -7.61 -2.82
C THR A 307 -18.55 -9.13 -2.67
N PRO A 308 -19.74 -9.76 -2.69
CA PRO A 308 -19.84 -11.21 -2.68
C PRO A 308 -19.07 -11.86 -3.84
N ALA A 309 -18.37 -12.96 -3.56
CA ALA A 309 -17.69 -13.84 -4.51
C ALA A 309 -16.49 -13.27 -5.32
N ASN A 310 -16.30 -11.95 -5.40
CA ASN A 310 -15.15 -11.36 -6.10
C ASN A 310 -14.06 -10.96 -5.11
N GLY A 311 -12.80 -11.31 -5.40
CA GLY A 311 -11.64 -10.77 -4.70
C GLY A 311 -11.18 -9.46 -5.35
N ALA A 312 -10.79 -8.48 -4.54
CA ALA A 312 -10.13 -7.28 -5.06
C ALA A 312 -8.65 -7.57 -5.31
N THR A 313 -8.08 -7.00 -6.37
CA THR A 313 -6.68 -7.16 -6.78
C THR A 313 -5.98 -5.80 -6.87
N ASN A 314 -4.66 -5.79 -6.64
CA ASN A 314 -3.82 -4.58 -6.71
C ASN A 314 -4.44 -3.40 -5.95
N ILE A 315 -4.81 -3.64 -4.69
CA ILE A 315 -5.43 -2.61 -3.84
C ILE A 315 -4.38 -1.55 -3.54
N VAL A 316 -4.74 -0.29 -3.70
CA VAL A 316 -3.95 0.87 -3.30
C VAL A 316 -4.76 1.70 -2.31
N VAL A 317 -4.14 2.09 -1.21
CA VAL A 317 -4.73 2.92 -0.15
C VAL A 317 -3.83 4.12 0.09
N SER A 318 -4.42 5.31 0.20
CA SER A 318 -3.71 6.50 0.66
C SER A 318 -4.36 7.07 1.91
N LEU A 319 -3.58 7.25 2.97
CA LEU A 319 -3.99 7.93 4.19
C LEU A 319 -3.40 9.34 4.18
N THR A 320 -4.25 10.34 4.34
CA THR A 320 -3.89 11.75 4.39
C THR A 320 -4.19 12.33 5.77
N PHE A 321 -3.19 12.98 6.36
CA PHE A 321 -3.21 13.62 7.67
C PHE A 321 -2.94 15.12 7.53
N PRO A 322 -3.34 15.96 8.50
CA PRO A 322 -2.90 17.36 8.55
C PRO A 322 -1.39 17.49 8.60
N SER A 323 -0.88 18.61 8.09
CA SER A 323 0.55 18.94 8.15
C SER A 323 1.06 18.85 9.59
N GLY A 324 2.19 18.17 9.78
CA GLY A 324 2.82 17.97 11.10
C GLY A 324 2.10 16.96 12.01
N SER A 325 1.04 16.30 11.52
CA SER A 325 0.22 15.38 12.33
C SER A 325 0.25 13.92 11.87
N GLY A 326 0.99 13.62 10.80
CA GLY A 326 1.14 12.26 10.29
C GLY A 326 1.78 11.31 11.30
N PRO A 327 1.48 10.01 11.19
CA PRO A 327 2.09 8.98 12.03
C PRO A 327 3.59 8.86 11.77
N THR A 328 4.30 8.29 12.75
CA THR A 328 5.71 7.91 12.60
C THR A 328 5.88 6.70 11.69
N SER A 329 4.90 5.78 11.70
CA SER A 329 4.88 4.62 10.81
C SER A 329 3.45 4.18 10.51
N ILE A 330 3.26 3.51 9.37
CA ILE A 330 2.06 2.73 9.05
C ILE A 330 2.49 1.31 8.71
N SER A 331 1.78 0.32 9.22
CA SER A 331 2.07 -1.10 8.97
C SER A 331 0.78 -1.93 8.91
N GLY A 332 0.87 -3.10 8.28
CA GLY A 332 -0.21 -4.09 8.24
C GLY A 332 0.26 -5.33 7.51
N THR A 333 -0.33 -6.49 7.82
CA THR A 333 0.04 -7.75 7.16
C THR A 333 -0.30 -7.68 5.67
N ASP A 334 0.68 -8.03 4.82
CA ASP A 334 0.63 -7.97 3.35
C ASP A 334 0.40 -6.57 2.76
N TRP A 335 0.60 -5.52 3.56
CA TRP A 335 0.62 -4.15 3.09
C TRP A 335 2.06 -3.69 2.86
N PHE A 336 2.31 -3.16 1.68
CA PHE A 336 3.60 -2.64 1.25
C PHE A 336 3.52 -1.13 1.20
N VAL A 337 4.46 -0.43 1.84
CA VAL A 337 4.47 1.04 1.89
C VAL A 337 5.20 1.58 0.66
N ASP A 338 4.48 2.30 -0.20
CA ASP A 338 5.04 2.92 -1.42
C ASP A 338 5.65 4.29 -1.13
N THR A 339 4.94 5.10 -0.34
CA THR A 339 5.33 6.47 -0.03
C THR A 339 5.19 6.71 1.46
N THR A 340 6.28 7.18 2.06
CA THR A 340 6.32 7.66 3.45
C THR A 340 6.36 9.18 3.44
N GLY A 341 5.41 9.84 4.10
CA GLY A 341 5.41 11.30 4.19
C GLY A 341 4.71 11.80 5.45
N PRO A 342 5.03 13.01 5.93
CA PRO A 342 4.41 13.57 7.14
C PRO A 342 2.91 13.88 6.96
N THR A 343 2.42 13.85 5.72
CA THR A 343 1.04 14.21 5.35
C THR A 343 0.34 13.06 4.63
N VAL A 344 1.01 12.39 3.69
CA VAL A 344 0.40 11.33 2.87
C VAL A 344 1.24 10.06 2.99
N TRP A 345 0.54 8.95 3.23
CA TRP A 345 1.08 7.61 3.20
C TRP A 345 0.32 6.80 2.16
N THR A 346 1.02 6.20 1.21
CA THR A 346 0.42 5.31 0.21
C THR A 346 0.93 3.90 0.43
N LEU A 347 0.02 2.94 0.44
CA LEU A 347 0.30 1.54 0.60
C LEU A 347 -0.44 0.74 -0.48
N HIS A 348 0.08 -0.44 -0.81
CA HIS A 348 -0.61 -1.37 -1.68
C HIS A 348 -0.62 -2.80 -1.15
N ARG A 349 -1.50 -3.62 -1.73
CA ARG A 349 -1.71 -5.04 -1.39
C ARG A 349 -2.16 -5.82 -2.62
N ALA A 350 -1.68 -7.05 -2.77
CA ALA A 350 -1.96 -7.87 -3.94
C ALA A 350 -3.43 -8.25 -4.04
N THR A 351 -4.03 -8.71 -2.94
CA THR A 351 -5.38 -9.26 -2.92
C THR A 351 -6.12 -8.99 -1.62
N LEU A 352 -7.43 -8.83 -1.74
CA LEU A 352 -8.37 -8.78 -0.64
C LEU A 352 -9.62 -9.59 -0.94
N THR A 353 -9.70 -10.78 -0.35
CA THR A 353 -10.85 -11.67 -0.48
C THR A 353 -12.07 -11.06 0.22
N ASN A 354 -13.26 -11.28 -0.33
CA ASN A 354 -14.51 -10.89 0.31
C ASN A 354 -14.60 -11.43 1.75
N GLY A 355 -15.04 -10.58 2.68
CA GLY A 355 -15.19 -10.93 4.09
C GLY A 355 -13.88 -11.12 4.86
N SER A 356 -12.72 -10.86 4.24
CA SER A 356 -11.41 -10.88 4.91
C SER A 356 -10.94 -9.44 5.15
N PRO A 357 -11.19 -8.85 6.33
CA PRO A 357 -10.74 -7.49 6.63
C PRO A 357 -9.20 -7.42 6.65
N ALA A 358 -8.65 -6.34 6.09
CA ALA A 358 -7.22 -6.06 6.07
C ALA A 358 -6.89 -4.83 6.94
N PRO A 359 -6.40 -5.03 8.18
CA PRO A 359 -6.03 -3.93 9.07
C PRO A 359 -4.74 -3.21 8.61
N LEU A 360 -4.73 -1.91 8.86
CA LEU A 360 -3.65 -0.95 8.67
C LEU A 360 -3.52 -0.14 9.97
N THR A 361 -2.37 -0.20 10.63
CA THR A 361 -2.13 0.48 11.89
C THR A 361 -1.19 1.67 11.69
N ALA A 362 -1.71 2.87 11.90
CA ALA A 362 -0.94 4.10 12.00
C ALA A 362 -0.43 4.27 13.44
N SER A 363 0.87 4.47 13.62
CA SER A 363 1.52 4.57 14.93
C SER A 363 2.28 5.87 15.10
N TRP A 364 2.09 6.54 16.23
CA TRP A 364 2.76 7.76 16.62
C TRP A 364 3.67 7.50 17.83
N ASN A 365 4.93 7.94 17.75
CA ASN A 365 5.77 8.05 18.94
C ASN A 365 5.30 9.15 19.88
N SER A 366 4.60 10.16 19.34
CA SER A 366 3.94 11.22 20.07
C SER A 366 2.72 11.67 19.27
N VAL A 367 1.52 11.38 19.78
CA VAL A 367 0.26 11.79 19.15
C VAL A 367 0.18 13.33 19.12
N PRO A 368 -0.24 13.95 18.01
CA PRO A 368 -0.28 15.41 17.88
C PRO A 368 -1.14 16.09 18.93
N ALA A 369 -0.72 17.28 19.38
CA ALA A 369 -1.44 18.11 20.35
C ALA A 369 -2.62 18.87 19.71
N THR A 370 -3.57 18.11 19.16
CA THR A 370 -4.80 18.64 18.55
C THR A 370 -6.03 17.98 19.18
N ALA A 371 -7.14 18.72 19.25
CA ALA A 371 -8.42 18.19 19.72
C ALA A 371 -9.05 17.19 18.74
N THR A 372 -8.82 17.42 17.45
CA THR A 372 -9.30 16.55 16.38
C THR A 372 -8.15 16.31 15.41
N LEU A 373 -7.92 15.05 15.09
CA LEU A 373 -6.97 14.59 14.10
C LEU A 373 -7.76 13.95 12.95
N PRO A 374 -8.14 14.74 11.92
CA PRO A 374 -8.82 14.21 10.76
C PRO A 374 -7.88 13.32 9.94
N VAL A 375 -8.41 12.24 9.40
CA VAL A 375 -7.72 11.28 8.53
C VAL A 375 -8.61 11.00 7.34
N THR A 376 -8.14 11.34 6.14
CA THR A 376 -8.81 10.97 4.89
C THR A 376 -8.17 9.71 4.35
N ILE A 377 -8.96 8.67 4.13
CA ILE A 377 -8.52 7.41 3.51
C ILE A 377 -9.14 7.35 2.12
N THR A 378 -8.30 7.23 1.10
CA THR A 378 -8.74 6.83 -0.24
C THR A 378 -8.32 5.40 -0.51
N SER A 379 -9.17 4.63 -1.19
CA SER A 379 -8.87 3.24 -1.56
C SER A 379 -9.39 2.91 -2.95
N GLN A 380 -8.62 2.13 -3.68
CA GLN A 380 -8.97 1.64 -5.01
C GLN A 380 -8.32 0.28 -5.27
N SER A 381 -8.82 -0.44 -6.26
CA SER A 381 -8.32 -1.72 -6.76
C SER A 381 -8.58 -1.77 -8.27
N ASP A 382 -8.11 -2.80 -8.97
CA ASP A 382 -8.35 -2.90 -10.41
C ASP A 382 -9.84 -2.84 -10.76
N GLY A 383 -10.69 -3.48 -9.96
CA GLY A 383 -12.15 -3.60 -10.19
C GLY A 383 -13.03 -2.63 -9.41
N SER A 384 -12.47 -1.65 -8.67
CA SER A 384 -13.26 -0.68 -7.92
C SER A 384 -13.10 0.74 -8.45
N SER A 385 -14.13 1.56 -8.28
CA SER A 385 -13.95 3.01 -8.30
C SER A 385 -13.15 3.47 -7.08
N LEU A 386 -12.56 4.67 -7.16
CA LEU A 386 -11.93 5.33 -6.02
C LEU A 386 -12.97 5.58 -4.93
N GLN A 387 -12.71 5.09 -3.73
CA GLN A 387 -13.50 5.32 -2.54
C GLN A 387 -12.77 6.31 -1.64
N THR A 388 -13.52 7.17 -0.94
CA THR A 388 -12.98 8.13 0.03
C THR A 388 -13.78 8.03 1.32
N SER A 389 -13.10 7.94 2.46
CA SER A 389 -13.68 7.98 3.79
C SER A 389 -12.91 8.97 4.66
N ASN A 390 -13.61 9.62 5.59
CA ASN A 390 -13.01 10.56 6.53
C ASN A 390 -13.27 10.07 7.95
N TYR A 391 -12.24 10.14 8.80
CA TYR A 391 -12.30 9.77 10.20
C TYR A 391 -11.73 10.89 11.04
N ASP A 392 -12.39 11.19 12.16
CA ASP A 392 -11.89 12.16 13.13
C ASP A 392 -11.44 11.41 14.38
N LEU A 393 -10.14 11.26 14.55
CA LEU A 393 -9.58 10.78 15.81
C LEU A 393 -9.65 11.94 16.81
N ALA A 394 -10.01 11.66 18.05
CA ALA A 394 -10.12 12.67 19.11
C ALA A 394 -9.09 12.43 20.23
N PRO A 395 -7.81 12.82 20.05
CA PRO A 395 -6.81 12.72 21.11
C PRO A 395 -7.21 13.53 22.35
N ALA A 396 -7.32 12.83 23.49
CA ALA A 396 -7.56 13.44 24.79
C ALA A 396 -6.32 14.20 25.28
N VAL A 397 -6.57 15.25 26.07
CA VAL A 397 -5.51 15.97 26.78
C VAL A 397 -4.77 15.01 27.72
N SER A 398 -3.46 15.22 27.85
CA SER A 398 -2.61 14.41 28.73
C SER A 398 -1.78 15.26 29.70
N TYR A 399 -1.28 14.63 30.75
CA TYR A 399 -0.27 15.20 31.62
C TYR A 399 1.01 15.52 30.86
N ALA A 400 1.42 14.67 29.91
CA ALA A 400 2.62 14.90 29.10
C ALA A 400 2.50 16.18 28.25
N GLU A 401 1.33 16.43 27.63
CA GLU A 401 1.07 17.67 26.91
C GLU A 401 1.11 18.88 27.86
N TRP A 402 0.46 18.77 29.02
CA TRP A 402 0.40 19.87 30.00
C TRP A 402 1.76 20.20 30.63
N SER A 403 2.58 19.19 30.91
CA SER A 403 3.89 19.35 31.57
C SER A 403 5.05 19.62 30.60
N ALA A 404 4.83 19.47 29.29
CA ALA A 404 5.84 19.72 28.25
C ALA A 404 6.61 21.05 28.37
N PRO A 405 5.99 22.19 28.72
CA PRO A 405 6.73 23.47 28.85
C PRO A 405 7.48 23.61 30.18
N LEU A 406 7.33 22.68 31.14
CA LEU A 406 7.95 22.80 32.46
C LEU A 406 9.43 22.39 32.44
N ALA A 407 10.26 23.11 33.18
CA ALA A 407 11.67 22.76 33.35
C ALA A 407 11.87 21.43 34.10
N GLN A 408 10.95 21.09 35.01
CA GLN A 408 10.95 19.83 35.76
C GLN A 408 9.58 19.16 35.59
N PRO A 409 9.37 18.32 34.55
CA PRO A 409 8.05 17.83 34.19
C PRO A 409 7.57 16.59 34.97
N ALA A 410 8.40 16.00 35.84
CA ALA A 410 8.02 14.79 36.57
C ALA A 410 6.78 15.02 37.45
N THR A 411 5.88 14.04 37.56
CA THR A 411 4.64 14.16 38.36
C THR A 411 4.90 14.43 39.84
N THR A 412 6.08 14.06 40.33
CA THR A 412 6.56 14.25 41.70
C THR A 412 7.46 15.48 41.87
N ALA A 413 7.80 16.19 40.79
CA ALA A 413 8.59 17.42 40.88
C ALA A 413 7.74 18.56 41.42
N ASP A 414 8.39 19.47 42.13
CA ASP A 414 7.85 20.66 42.77
C ASP A 414 8.80 21.82 42.38
N PRO A 415 8.62 22.42 41.19
CA PRO A 415 9.61 23.33 40.62
C PRO A 415 9.73 24.65 41.38
N ASP A 416 8.68 25.09 42.07
CA ASP A 416 8.64 26.33 42.84
C ASP A 416 8.86 26.13 44.35
N ASN A 417 8.95 24.87 44.81
CA ASN A 417 9.21 24.47 46.19
C ASN A 417 8.12 24.92 47.17
N ASP A 418 6.86 24.95 46.73
CA ASP A 418 5.72 25.31 47.57
C ASP A 418 5.13 24.11 48.35
N GLY A 419 5.70 22.91 48.13
CA GLY A 419 5.28 21.65 48.73
C GLY A 419 4.25 20.88 47.90
N ARG A 420 3.90 21.36 46.70
CA ARG A 420 2.95 20.72 45.79
C ARG A 420 3.66 20.25 44.54
N ASN A 421 3.51 18.96 44.27
CA ASN A 421 4.05 18.43 43.04
C ASN A 421 3.16 18.74 41.83
N ASN A 422 3.74 18.61 40.66
CA ASN A 422 3.07 18.83 39.39
C ASN A 422 1.77 18.01 39.21
N LEU A 423 1.64 16.82 39.81
CA LEU A 423 0.38 16.06 39.73
C LEU A 423 -0.75 16.75 40.50
N ILE A 424 -0.45 17.29 41.68
CA ILE A 424 -1.40 18.07 42.48
C ILE A 424 -1.80 19.34 41.71
N GLU A 425 -0.82 20.05 41.16
CA GLU A 425 -1.04 21.26 40.35
C GLU A 425 -1.86 20.95 39.09
N TYR A 426 -1.53 19.87 38.38
CA TYR A 426 -2.30 19.39 37.23
C TYR A 426 -3.74 19.09 37.61
N ALA A 427 -3.99 18.43 38.74
CA ALA A 427 -5.33 18.04 39.17
C ALA A 427 -6.16 19.20 39.72
N PHE A 428 -5.56 20.15 40.41
CA PHE A 428 -6.27 21.28 41.02
C PHE A 428 -6.19 22.58 40.20
N GLY A 429 -5.46 22.58 39.09
CA GLY A 429 -5.41 23.70 38.14
C GLY A 429 -4.50 24.85 38.53
N GLY A 430 -3.53 24.62 39.42
CA GLY A 430 -2.54 25.65 39.75
C GLY A 430 -1.36 25.68 38.77
N ASP A 431 -0.37 26.50 39.12
CA ASP A 431 0.77 26.87 38.27
C ASP A 431 2.07 26.34 38.91
N PRO A 432 2.73 25.33 38.33
CA PRO A 432 3.97 24.75 38.85
C PRO A 432 5.18 25.69 38.93
N SER A 433 5.05 26.91 38.42
CA SER A 433 6.09 27.94 38.46
C SER A 433 5.82 29.03 39.50
N SER A 434 4.76 28.89 40.30
CA SER A 434 4.27 29.92 41.21
C SER A 434 3.64 29.33 42.48
N GLY A 435 4.33 29.54 43.62
CA GLY A 435 3.81 29.17 44.95
C GLY A 435 2.60 29.99 45.44
N ALA A 436 1.94 30.74 44.56
CA ALA A 436 0.75 31.52 44.89
C ALA A 436 -0.48 30.63 45.19
N ASN A 437 -0.47 29.36 44.77
CA ASN A 437 -1.54 28.40 45.01
C ASN A 437 -2.93 28.93 44.60
N LEU A 438 -3.05 29.37 43.35
CA LEU A 438 -4.27 29.93 42.80
C LEU A 438 -4.76 29.09 41.62
N LEU A 439 -6.04 28.70 41.66
CA LEU A 439 -6.74 28.10 40.52
C LEU A 439 -7.14 29.18 39.49
N SER A 440 -7.49 30.37 39.99
CA SER A 440 -7.72 31.59 39.21
C SER A 440 -7.47 32.81 40.11
N PRO A 441 -7.38 34.04 39.59
CA PRO A 441 -7.23 35.24 40.43
C PRO A 441 -8.27 35.28 41.57
N GLY A 442 -7.80 35.24 42.82
CA GLY A 442 -8.65 35.26 44.02
C GLY A 442 -9.29 33.92 44.43
N VAL A 443 -8.99 32.82 43.73
CA VAL A 443 -9.53 31.48 44.02
C VAL A 443 -8.39 30.52 44.33
N GLN A 444 -8.35 29.98 45.54
CA GLN A 444 -7.29 29.04 45.96
C GLN A 444 -7.39 27.71 45.23
N ALA A 445 -6.23 27.15 44.84
CA ALA A 445 -6.16 25.77 44.38
C ALA A 445 -6.05 24.79 45.57
N GLY A 446 -6.59 23.58 45.42
CA GLY A 446 -6.50 22.51 46.41
C GLY A 446 -7.63 22.50 47.46
N THR A 447 -7.36 21.90 48.62
CA THR A 447 -8.37 21.59 49.63
C THR A 447 -8.56 22.70 50.65
N ALA A 448 -9.80 23.06 50.95
CA ALA A 448 -10.19 23.94 52.05
C ALA A 448 -11.08 23.19 53.04
N ILE A 449 -10.82 23.34 54.34
CA ILE A 449 -11.67 22.80 55.40
C ILE A 449 -12.18 23.95 56.28
N SER A 450 -13.48 23.94 56.57
CA SER A 450 -14.09 24.88 57.52
C SER A 450 -15.01 24.16 58.49
N THR A 451 -15.22 24.74 59.67
CA THR A 451 -16.11 24.18 60.70
C THR A 451 -17.11 25.23 61.15
N ALA A 452 -18.40 24.90 61.10
CA ALA A 452 -19.47 25.77 61.58
C ALA A 452 -20.58 24.93 62.22
N ALA A 453 -21.11 25.40 63.36
CA ALA A 453 -22.23 24.77 64.07
C ALA A 453 -22.08 23.23 64.25
N GLY A 454 -20.88 22.75 64.58
CA GLY A 454 -20.62 21.32 64.80
C GLY A 454 -20.49 20.49 63.52
N THR A 455 -20.44 21.10 62.34
CA THR A 455 -20.23 20.44 61.04
C THR A 455 -18.93 20.92 60.40
N ALA A 456 -18.08 19.99 59.98
CA ALA A 456 -16.93 20.25 59.15
C ALA A 456 -17.31 20.12 57.66
N SER A 457 -16.75 21.00 56.82
CA SER A 457 -16.93 21.01 55.36
C SER A 457 -15.58 20.94 54.68
N LEU A 458 -15.31 19.89 53.91
CA LEU A 458 -14.17 19.78 53.02
C LEU A 458 -14.60 20.20 51.60
N ARG A 459 -13.91 21.19 51.04
CA ARG A 459 -14.09 21.70 49.68
C ARG A 459 -12.81 21.54 48.88
N PHE A 460 -12.92 21.18 47.61
CA PHE A 460 -11.78 21.18 46.68
C PHE A 460 -12.25 21.26 45.21
N PRO A 461 -11.44 21.87 44.33
CA PRO A 461 -11.76 21.88 42.92
C PRO A 461 -11.54 20.50 42.31
N VAL A 462 -12.40 20.14 41.36
CA VAL A 462 -12.31 18.90 40.58
C VAL A 462 -12.44 19.27 39.12
N ARG A 463 -11.51 18.79 38.29
CA ARG A 463 -11.61 19.01 36.85
C ARG A 463 -12.90 18.38 36.30
N SER A 464 -13.65 19.17 35.55
CA SER A 464 -14.86 18.71 34.86
C SER A 464 -14.58 17.59 33.86
N ASP A 465 -13.36 17.55 33.31
CA ASP A 465 -12.84 16.55 32.38
C ASP A 465 -11.85 15.57 33.05
N SER A 466 -11.90 15.42 34.39
CA SER A 466 -10.97 14.58 35.16
C SER A 466 -10.84 13.16 34.62
N GLN A 467 -11.96 12.50 34.29
CA GLN A 467 -11.95 11.16 33.69
C GLN A 467 -11.21 11.14 32.35
N VAL A 468 -11.45 12.13 31.47
CA VAL A 468 -10.77 12.25 30.18
C VAL A 468 -9.27 12.43 30.39
N ARG A 469 -8.84 13.11 31.45
CA ARG A 469 -7.43 13.30 31.82
C ARG A 469 -6.80 12.14 32.60
N GLY A 470 -7.55 11.07 32.87
CA GLY A 470 -7.09 9.96 33.69
C GLY A 470 -6.92 10.30 35.18
N LEU A 471 -7.54 11.38 35.66
CA LEU A 471 -7.48 11.81 37.06
C LEU A 471 -8.59 11.16 37.89
N THR A 472 -8.24 10.68 39.09
CA THR A 472 -9.20 10.25 40.12
C THR A 472 -8.92 10.98 41.43
N TYR A 473 -10.00 11.39 42.10
CA TYR A 473 -9.97 12.07 43.40
C TYR A 473 -10.61 11.15 44.43
N VAL A 474 -9.84 10.76 45.45
CA VAL A 474 -10.33 9.89 46.53
C VAL A 474 -10.14 10.60 47.85
N ILE A 475 -11.22 10.76 48.61
CA ILE A 475 -11.14 11.32 49.96
C ILE A 475 -10.71 10.23 50.92
N GLU A 476 -9.70 10.53 51.72
CA GLU A 476 -9.18 9.64 52.74
C GLU A 476 -9.19 10.31 54.10
N TRP A 477 -9.41 9.49 55.12
CA TRP A 477 -9.61 9.89 56.50
C TRP A 477 -8.55 9.25 57.39
N SER A 478 -8.13 9.97 58.41
CA SER A 478 -7.17 9.49 59.39
C SER A 478 -7.46 10.03 60.79
N ASP A 479 -7.10 9.25 61.80
CA ASP A 479 -7.18 9.65 63.21
C ASP A 479 -5.79 10.04 63.77
N ASN A 480 -4.72 9.77 63.01
CA ASN A 480 -3.34 9.86 63.50
C ASN A 480 -2.32 10.38 62.46
N LEU A 481 -2.78 10.76 61.26
CA LEU A 481 -1.96 11.15 60.10
C LEU A 481 -1.06 10.06 59.50
N THR A 482 -1.00 8.87 60.09
CA THR A 482 -0.15 7.77 59.60
C THR A 482 -0.96 6.73 58.85
N THR A 483 -2.14 6.37 59.36
CA THR A 483 -3.03 5.37 58.77
C THR A 483 -4.19 6.08 58.10
N TRP A 484 -4.40 5.80 56.81
CA TRP A 484 -5.42 6.44 55.99
C TRP A 484 -6.43 5.39 55.49
N SER A 485 -7.71 5.73 55.53
CA SER A 485 -8.81 4.87 55.05
C SER A 485 -9.76 5.66 54.16
N GLN A 486 -10.39 4.98 53.19
CA GLN A 486 -11.47 5.56 52.38
C GLN A 486 -12.83 5.49 53.09
N THR A 487 -12.92 4.79 54.23
CA THR A 487 -14.15 4.71 55.02
C THR A 487 -14.42 6.06 55.68
N ALA A 488 -15.52 6.70 55.28
CA ALA A 488 -15.91 7.98 55.84
C ALA A 488 -16.37 7.86 57.31
N PRO A 489 -16.17 8.89 58.13
CA PRO A 489 -16.71 8.94 59.49
C PRO A 489 -18.23 8.76 59.50
N ALA A 490 -18.77 8.21 60.59
CA ALA A 490 -20.21 8.10 60.77
C ALA A 490 -20.87 9.49 60.66
N GLY A 491 -21.92 9.60 59.83
CA GLY A 491 -22.61 10.85 59.56
C GLY A 491 -21.97 11.73 58.47
N ALA A 492 -20.86 11.31 57.86
CA ALA A 492 -20.33 11.99 56.68
C ALA A 492 -21.26 11.80 55.48
N GLY A 493 -21.56 12.89 54.77
CA GLY A 493 -22.27 12.85 53.51
C GLY A 493 -21.41 12.30 52.37
N ALA A 494 -22.06 11.82 51.30
CA ALA A 494 -21.37 11.55 50.06
C ALA A 494 -20.86 12.85 49.43
N PRO A 495 -19.78 12.82 48.63
CA PRO A 495 -19.34 14.00 47.90
C PRO A 495 -20.42 14.54 46.97
N SER A 496 -20.72 15.83 47.11
CA SER A 496 -21.58 16.57 46.19
C SER A 496 -20.72 17.37 45.21
N TYR A 497 -21.11 17.41 43.94
CA TYR A 497 -20.41 18.18 42.91
C TYR A 497 -21.30 19.32 42.44
N GLN A 498 -20.81 20.55 42.58
CA GLN A 498 -21.52 21.77 42.23
C GLN A 498 -20.66 22.65 41.32
N VAL A 499 -21.28 23.65 40.69
CA VAL A 499 -20.53 24.68 39.96
C VAL A 499 -19.55 25.33 40.95
N HIS A 500 -18.29 25.50 40.53
CA HIS A 500 -17.30 26.15 41.38
C HIS A 500 -17.75 27.58 41.73
N SER A 501 -17.51 28.05 42.95
CA SER A 501 -17.86 29.42 43.37
C SER A 501 -16.65 30.13 43.99
N PRO A 502 -16.13 31.21 43.38
CA PRO A 502 -16.50 31.79 42.09
C PRO A 502 -16.39 30.79 40.91
N ALA A 503 -17.13 31.03 39.82
CA ALA A 503 -17.11 30.14 38.66
C ALA A 503 -15.73 30.10 37.99
N VAL A 504 -15.16 28.91 37.83
CA VAL A 504 -13.89 28.67 37.14
C VAL A 504 -14.12 27.70 35.98
N SER A 505 -13.73 28.10 34.77
CA SER A 505 -13.87 27.27 33.57
C SER A 505 -13.09 25.96 33.72
N GLY A 506 -13.72 24.83 33.36
CA GLY A 506 -13.11 23.51 33.44
C GLY A 506 -13.09 22.88 34.83
N PHE A 507 -13.65 23.54 35.86
CA PHE A 507 -13.68 23.02 37.23
C PHE A 507 -15.09 23.01 37.84
N LYS A 508 -15.34 22.00 38.66
CA LYS A 508 -16.45 21.88 39.61
C LYS A 508 -15.88 21.98 41.03
N GLU A 509 -16.73 22.29 42.00
CA GLU A 509 -16.37 22.17 43.42
C GLU A 509 -16.94 20.87 43.98
N SER A 510 -16.09 20.07 44.64
CA SER A 510 -16.53 18.96 45.48
C SER A 510 -16.74 19.46 46.91
N LEU A 511 -17.90 19.17 47.49
CA LEU A 511 -18.23 19.48 48.88
C LEU A 511 -18.63 18.21 49.63
N VAL A 512 -17.93 17.95 50.75
CA VAL A 512 -18.24 16.89 51.71
C VAL A 512 -18.45 17.50 53.08
N THR A 513 -19.57 17.17 53.71
CA THR A 513 -19.85 17.56 55.09
C THR A 513 -19.78 16.36 56.01
N PHE A 514 -19.27 16.57 57.22
CA PHE A 514 -19.17 15.53 58.24
C PHE A 514 -19.22 16.14 59.65
N PRO A 515 -19.67 15.38 60.65
CA PRO A 515 -19.75 15.88 62.02
C PRO A 515 -18.37 16.27 62.57
N ALA A 516 -18.27 17.47 63.16
CA ALA A 516 -17.07 17.95 63.86
C ALA A 516 -17.12 17.58 65.35
N ASN A 517 -17.50 16.35 65.66
CA ASN A 517 -17.89 15.90 67.01
C ASN A 517 -16.94 14.85 67.64
N ALA A 518 -15.79 14.56 67.03
CA ALA A 518 -14.82 13.55 67.50
C ALA A 518 -13.41 14.13 67.75
N ALA A 519 -12.60 13.42 68.53
CA ALA A 519 -11.17 13.71 68.71
C ALA A 519 -10.41 13.59 67.38
N ARG A 520 -9.67 14.65 67.01
CA ARG A 520 -8.72 14.76 65.89
C ARG A 520 -9.00 13.85 64.69
N LYS A 521 -9.91 14.28 63.81
CA LYS A 521 -10.12 13.66 62.48
C LYS A 521 -9.40 14.50 61.42
N PHE A 522 -8.60 13.85 60.58
CA PHE A 522 -7.93 14.43 59.43
C PHE A 522 -8.58 13.93 58.15
N ALA A 523 -8.65 14.80 57.14
CA ALA A 523 -9.10 14.46 55.81
C ALA A 523 -8.06 14.91 54.78
N ARG A 524 -7.85 14.12 53.73
CA ARG A 524 -7.05 14.50 52.56
C ARG A 524 -7.74 14.04 51.28
N VAL A 525 -7.30 14.61 50.16
CA VAL A 525 -7.68 14.14 48.84
C VAL A 525 -6.46 13.49 48.20
N ARG A 526 -6.53 12.17 47.96
CA ARG A 526 -5.53 11.46 47.17
C ARG A 526 -5.88 11.60 45.69
N ILE A 527 -4.91 12.07 44.93
CA ILE A 527 -4.97 12.15 43.47
C ILE A 527 -4.22 10.97 42.89
N THR A 528 -4.81 10.31 41.89
CA THR A 528 -4.10 9.35 41.04
C THR A 528 -4.24 9.72 39.58
N LEU A 529 -3.16 9.54 38.83
CA LEU A 529 -3.13 9.67 37.37
C LEU A 529 -3.02 8.28 36.76
N ASN A 530 -4.04 7.86 36.02
CA ASN A 530 -4.04 6.65 35.21
C ASN A 530 -4.50 6.98 33.80
N GLU A 531 -3.54 7.33 32.95
CA GLU A 531 -3.78 7.64 31.54
C GLU A 531 -4.03 6.38 30.68
N ASN A 532 -3.87 5.18 31.26
CA ASN A 532 -4.08 3.89 30.59
C ASN A 532 -5.49 3.30 30.83
N ALA A 533 -6.31 3.91 31.70
CA ALA A 533 -7.66 3.43 31.96
C ALA A 533 -8.55 3.62 30.71
N ALA A 534 -9.24 2.56 30.29
CA ALA A 534 -10.21 2.63 29.20
C ALA A 534 -11.31 3.65 29.54
N GLY A 535 -11.64 4.51 28.58
CA GLY A 535 -12.57 5.63 28.74
C GLY A 535 -13.84 5.24 29.48
N MET A 536 -13.97 5.71 30.72
CA MET A 536 -15.26 5.74 31.40
C MET A 536 -16.07 6.86 30.74
N THR A 537 -17.24 6.51 30.20
CA THR A 537 -18.24 7.47 29.76
C THR A 537 -18.50 8.48 30.87
N VAL A 538 -18.40 9.77 30.54
CA VAL A 538 -18.81 10.87 31.41
C VAL A 538 -20.28 10.65 31.79
N PRO A 539 -20.65 10.58 33.09
CA PRO A 539 -22.05 10.59 33.49
C PRO A 539 -22.75 11.90 33.13
#